data_AF-A0A6A4KWD4-F1
#
_entry.id   AF-A0A6A4KWD4-F1
#
_cell.length_a   1.000
_cell.length_b   1.000
_cell.length_c   1.000
_cell.angle_alpha   90.00
_cell.angle_beta   90.00
_cell.angle_gamma   90.00
#
_symmetry.space_group_name_H-M   'P 1'
#
loop_
_entity.id
_entity.type
_entity.pdbx_description
1 polymer ?
#
loop_
_entity_poly.entity_id
_entity_poly.type
_entity_poly.pdbx_seq_one_letter_code
_entity_poly.pdbx_strand_id
1 'polypeptide(L)'
;MLSGRPAAAADGDMRLVAVPEKQTLALPPRPPAAGSNALVEYTPPVPNPEEEDLEVKLRRINEHVPLRVNNTSGSSAVSLKNFLGQYRQMRRKEQDRLARMDADYQKRQELAEFNKKRDERVKAAEERTAKNRLKRQKKKQRKKVKKSKLNAGGEEHQTEAASDDDGDSDNDEEAEV
;
A
#
# COMPACT_ATOMS: atom_id res chain seq x y z
N MET A 1 -29.42 -63.24 27.54
CA MET A 1 -29.01 -63.21 28.96
C MET A 1 -29.13 -61.75 29.41
N LEU A 2 -30.19 -61.38 30.12
CA LEU A 2 -30.31 -61.40 31.59
C LEU A 2 -29.27 -60.50 32.28
N SER A 3 -29.75 -59.28 32.61
CA SER A 3 -29.61 -58.54 33.87
C SER A 3 -28.24 -58.45 34.57
N GLY A 4 -27.89 -57.21 34.93
CA GLY A 4 -27.31 -56.98 36.26
C GLY A 4 -26.33 -55.81 36.36
N ARG A 5 -26.83 -54.61 36.67
CA ARG A 5 -26.15 -53.66 37.57
C ARG A 5 -26.78 -53.83 38.95
N PRO A 6 -26.05 -53.72 40.08
CA PRO A 6 -26.03 -52.45 40.88
C PRO A 6 -24.72 -52.33 41.70
N ALA A 7 -24.41 -51.37 42.57
CA ALA A 7 -24.74 -49.97 42.88
C ALA A 7 -23.74 -49.54 44.00
N ALA A 8 -23.54 -48.23 44.19
CA ALA A 8 -23.26 -47.54 45.46
C ALA A 8 -22.77 -46.12 45.08
N ALA A 9 -23.53 -45.03 45.20
CA ALA A 9 -24.16 -44.38 46.37
C ALA A 9 -23.17 -43.50 47.18
N ALA A 10 -23.56 -42.22 47.31
CA ALA A 10 -23.22 -41.21 48.32
C ALA A 10 -23.07 -39.84 47.62
N ASP A 11 -24.09 -38.98 47.73
CA ASP A 11 -24.10 -37.81 48.62
C ASP A 11 -23.44 -36.62 47.89
N GLY A 12 -24.17 -35.61 47.43
CA GLY A 12 -24.89 -34.64 48.27
C GLY A 12 -24.27 -33.27 47.98
N ASP A 13 -25.12 -32.27 47.74
CA ASP A 13 -24.87 -30.84 47.86
C ASP A 13 -23.66 -30.16 47.19
N MET A 14 -23.98 -29.23 46.28
CA MET A 14 -23.63 -27.79 46.35
C MET A 14 -23.68 -27.21 44.93
N ARG A 15 -24.82 -26.62 44.55
CA ARG A 15 -24.90 -25.78 43.35
C ARG A 15 -24.20 -24.45 43.64
N LEU A 16 -22.92 -24.35 43.27
CA LEU A 16 -22.22 -23.07 43.16
C LEU A 16 -22.60 -22.43 41.83
N VAL A 17 -23.50 -21.45 41.89
CA VAL A 17 -23.72 -20.51 40.78
C VAL A 17 -22.50 -19.59 40.73
N ALA A 18 -21.66 -19.76 39.72
CA ALA A 18 -20.57 -18.83 39.44
C ALA A 18 -21.16 -17.47 39.06
N VAL A 19 -21.05 -16.51 39.97
CA VAL A 19 -21.21 -15.08 39.66
C VAL A 19 -20.07 -14.71 38.72
N PRO A 20 -20.32 -14.01 37.59
CA PRO A 20 -19.22 -13.60 36.72
C PRO A 20 -18.34 -12.59 37.48
N GLU A 21 -17.14 -13.02 37.85
CA GLU A 21 -16.10 -12.12 38.34
C GLU A 21 -15.78 -11.11 37.24
N LYS A 22 -15.84 -9.82 37.61
CA LYS A 22 -15.46 -8.71 36.74
C LYS A 22 -14.02 -8.94 36.32
N GLN A 23 -13.81 -9.13 35.02
CA GLN A 23 -12.48 -9.21 34.42
C GLN A 23 -11.73 -7.91 34.76
N THR A 24 -10.81 -7.98 35.71
CA THR A 24 -9.79 -6.94 35.85
C THR A 24 -9.00 -6.97 34.55
N LEU A 25 -9.12 -5.89 33.77
CA LEU A 25 -8.35 -5.66 32.55
C LEU A 25 -6.86 -5.77 32.90
N ALA A 26 -6.30 -6.96 32.73
CA ALA A 26 -4.88 -7.21 32.96
C ALA A 26 -4.12 -6.45 31.87
N LEU A 27 -3.35 -5.45 32.30
CA LEU A 27 -2.42 -4.74 31.44
C LEU A 27 -1.49 -5.75 30.75
N PRO A 28 -1.13 -5.55 29.47
CA PRO A 28 -0.26 -6.46 28.75
C PRO A 28 1.09 -6.58 29.47
N PRO A 29 1.72 -7.77 29.45
CA PRO A 29 2.95 -8.02 30.18
C PRO A 29 4.06 -7.05 29.72
N ARG A 30 4.75 -6.45 30.71
CA ARG A 30 5.89 -5.57 30.49
C ARG A 30 6.98 -6.31 29.71
N PRO A 31 7.50 -5.74 28.61
CA PRO A 31 8.54 -6.40 27.83
C PRO A 31 9.81 -6.58 28.67
N PRO A 32 10.58 -7.67 28.46
CA PRO A 32 11.80 -7.94 29.21
C PRO A 32 12.80 -6.81 29.07
N ALA A 33 13.53 -6.54 30.16
CA ALA A 33 14.50 -5.46 30.28
C ALA A 33 15.55 -5.50 29.15
N ALA A 34 15.93 -4.30 28.71
CA ALA A 34 16.83 -3.99 27.60
C ALA A 34 18.08 -4.88 27.52
N GLY A 35 17.99 -5.95 26.74
CA GLY A 35 19.09 -6.53 26.01
C GLY A 35 18.96 -6.06 24.57
N SER A 36 19.97 -5.39 24.04
CA SER A 36 20.03 -4.86 22.68
C SER A 36 20.02 -5.97 21.62
N ASN A 37 18.83 -6.52 21.36
CA ASN A 37 18.54 -7.28 20.15
C ASN A 37 17.54 -6.44 19.36
N ALA A 38 18.05 -5.45 18.64
CA ALA A 38 17.26 -4.74 17.63
C ALA A 38 16.82 -5.80 16.62
N LEU A 39 15.58 -6.27 16.76
CA LEU A 39 14.91 -7.05 15.74
C LEU A 39 14.77 -6.12 14.54
N VAL A 40 15.80 -6.09 13.70
CA VAL A 40 15.73 -5.50 12.38
C VAL A 40 14.73 -6.37 11.65
N GLU A 41 13.48 -5.88 11.58
CA GLU A 41 12.47 -6.46 10.72
C GLU A 41 13.06 -6.46 9.32
N TYR A 42 13.49 -7.64 8.88
CA TYR A 42 14.00 -7.83 7.54
C TYR A 42 12.80 -7.69 6.62
N THR A 43 12.63 -6.50 6.07
CA THR A 43 11.73 -6.29 4.93
C THR A 43 12.43 -6.90 3.72
N PRO A 44 11.99 -8.06 3.22
CA PRO A 44 12.59 -8.63 2.03
C PRO A 44 12.51 -7.63 0.89
N PRO A 45 13.55 -7.51 0.04
CA PRO A 45 13.51 -6.63 -1.12
C PRO A 45 12.28 -7.01 -1.96
N VAL A 46 11.47 -6.00 -2.28
CA VAL A 46 10.30 -6.18 -3.14
C VAL A 46 10.82 -6.76 -4.45
N PRO A 47 10.33 -7.93 -4.89
CA PRO A 47 10.77 -8.51 -6.16
C PRO A 47 10.43 -7.49 -7.25
N ASN A 48 11.47 -6.87 -7.82
CA ASN A 48 11.30 -5.96 -8.95
C ASN A 48 10.85 -6.82 -10.13
N PRO A 49 9.66 -6.59 -10.71
CA PRO A 49 9.20 -7.36 -11.86
C PRO A 49 10.09 -7.16 -13.10
N GLU A 50 10.94 -6.13 -13.10
CA GLU A 50 11.92 -5.87 -14.15
C GLU A 50 13.18 -6.77 -14.04
N GLU A 51 13.52 -7.21 -12.82
CA GLU A 51 14.57 -8.18 -12.50
C GLU A 51 14.00 -9.61 -12.40
N GLU A 52 12.88 -9.90 -13.08
CA GLU A 52 12.59 -11.30 -13.42
C GLU A 52 13.81 -11.86 -14.16
N ASP A 53 14.55 -12.67 -13.42
CA ASP A 53 15.86 -13.24 -13.71
C ASP A 53 15.96 -13.58 -15.20
N LEU A 54 16.99 -13.08 -15.88
CA LEU A 54 17.18 -13.38 -17.31
C LEU A 54 17.16 -14.89 -17.54
N GLU A 55 17.63 -15.67 -16.56
CA GLU A 55 17.54 -17.12 -16.53
C GLU A 55 16.12 -17.67 -16.53
N VAL A 56 15.19 -17.07 -15.77
CA VAL A 56 13.77 -17.48 -15.74
C VAL A 56 13.09 -17.17 -17.07
N LYS A 57 13.38 -16.01 -17.67
CA LYS A 57 12.88 -15.67 -19.02
C LYS A 57 13.45 -16.62 -20.07
N LEU A 58 14.75 -16.91 -20.03
CA LEU A 58 15.41 -17.84 -20.95
C LEU A 58 14.87 -19.27 -20.81
N ARG A 59 14.68 -19.77 -19.58
CA ARG A 59 14.03 -21.06 -19.33
C ARG A 59 12.62 -21.09 -19.91
N ARG A 60 11.81 -20.06 -19.62
CA ARG A 60 10.44 -19.94 -20.17
C ARG A 60 10.44 -19.93 -21.69
N ILE A 61 11.33 -19.18 -22.33
CA ILE A 61 11.44 -19.12 -23.80
C ILE A 61 11.82 -20.49 -24.35
N ASN A 62 12.86 -21.14 -23.81
CA ASN A 62 13.31 -22.44 -24.28
C ASN A 62 12.24 -23.53 -24.14
N GLU A 63 11.40 -23.47 -23.10
CA GLU A 63 10.31 -24.41 -22.87
C GLU A 63 9.09 -24.14 -23.77
N HIS A 64 8.74 -22.87 -23.98
CA HIS A 64 7.47 -22.49 -24.61
C HIS A 64 7.59 -22.18 -26.11
N VAL A 65 8.79 -21.82 -26.59
CA VAL A 65 9.04 -21.47 -27.98
C VAL A 65 9.76 -22.64 -28.67
N PRO A 66 9.08 -23.35 -29.58
CA PRO A 66 9.72 -24.42 -30.34
C PRO A 66 10.87 -23.87 -31.19
N LEU A 67 12.10 -24.34 -30.94
CA LEU A 67 13.29 -23.93 -31.69
C LEU A 67 13.29 -24.40 -33.14
N ARG A 68 12.67 -25.56 -33.41
CA ARG A 68 12.55 -26.12 -34.76
C ARG A 68 11.17 -26.73 -34.95
N VAL A 69 10.56 -26.44 -36.09
CA VAL A 69 9.29 -27.03 -36.52
C VAL A 69 9.60 -28.11 -37.55
N ASN A 70 9.28 -29.36 -37.21
CA ASN A 70 9.62 -30.54 -38.04
C ASN A 70 8.56 -30.86 -39.10
N ASN A 71 7.37 -30.26 -39.02
CA ASN A 71 6.22 -30.49 -39.90
C ASN A 71 6.06 -29.38 -40.97
N THR A 72 7.18 -28.80 -41.42
CA THR A 72 7.17 -27.70 -42.39
C THR A 72 7.37 -28.25 -43.80
N SER A 73 6.35 -28.15 -44.64
CA SER A 73 6.42 -28.47 -46.07
C SER A 73 6.92 -27.28 -46.90
N GLY A 74 7.46 -27.52 -48.09
CA GLY A 74 8.00 -26.46 -48.96
C GLY A 74 6.98 -25.36 -49.31
N SER A 75 7.46 -24.17 -49.64
CA SER A 75 6.62 -22.97 -49.85
C SER A 75 5.62 -23.11 -51.01
N SER A 76 5.91 -23.96 -51.99
CA SER A 76 5.04 -24.27 -53.13
C SER A 76 4.16 -25.51 -52.91
N ALA A 77 4.22 -26.14 -51.73
CA ALA A 77 3.43 -27.32 -51.44
C ALA A 77 1.93 -27.02 -51.48
N VAL A 78 1.16 -27.96 -52.02
CA VAL A 78 -0.30 -27.83 -52.15
C VAL A 78 -0.96 -27.94 -50.77
N SER A 79 -1.99 -27.13 -50.54
CA SER A 79 -2.79 -27.17 -49.31
C SER A 79 -3.40 -28.55 -49.07
N LEU A 80 -2.89 -29.26 -48.07
CA LEU A 80 -3.40 -30.55 -47.62
C LEU A 80 -4.57 -30.36 -46.65
N LYS A 81 -5.45 -31.35 -46.54
CA LYS A 81 -6.62 -31.36 -45.63
C LYS A 81 -6.30 -30.98 -44.17
N ASN A 82 -5.08 -31.25 -43.69
CA ASN A 82 -4.65 -30.98 -42.32
C ASN A 82 -4.25 -29.51 -42.06
N PHE A 83 -4.09 -28.66 -43.10
CA PHE A 83 -3.72 -27.26 -42.94
C PHE A 83 -4.80 -26.43 -42.24
N LEU A 84 -6.09 -26.72 -42.50
CA LEU A 84 -7.18 -25.97 -41.91
C LEU A 84 -7.21 -26.09 -40.37
N GLY A 85 -6.94 -27.28 -39.84
CA GLY A 85 -6.85 -27.52 -38.40
C GLY A 85 -5.65 -26.80 -37.77
N GLN A 86 -4.48 -26.88 -38.40
CA GLN A 86 -3.27 -26.19 -37.95
C GLN A 86 -3.46 -24.67 -37.94
N TYR A 87 -4.07 -24.12 -39.00
CA TYR A 87 -4.39 -22.71 -39.08
C TYR A 87 -5.31 -22.24 -37.96
N ARG A 88 -6.37 -23.00 -37.63
CA ARG A 88 -7.28 -22.66 -36.53
C ARG A 88 -6.56 -22.65 -35.17
N GLN A 89 -5.68 -23.62 -34.93
CA GLN A 89 -4.90 -23.67 -33.68
C GLN A 89 -3.94 -22.47 -33.59
N MET A 90 -3.22 -22.17 -34.67
CA MET A 90 -2.32 -21.01 -34.73
C MET A 90 -3.06 -19.69 -34.55
N ARG A 91 -4.22 -19.52 -35.19
CA ARG A 91 -5.06 -18.33 -35.04
C ARG A 91 -5.53 -18.14 -33.59
N ARG A 92 -5.96 -19.22 -32.92
CA ARG A 92 -6.36 -19.17 -31.49
C ARG A 92 -5.19 -18.77 -30.60
N LYS A 93 -4.04 -19.43 -30.76
CA LYS A 93 -2.82 -19.09 -30.01
C LYS A 93 -2.43 -17.61 -30.17
N GLU A 94 -2.52 -17.08 -31.39
CA GLU A 94 -2.20 -15.67 -31.64
C GLU A 94 -3.24 -14.71 -31.05
N GLN A 95 -4.54 -15.03 -31.14
CA GLN A 95 -5.58 -14.25 -30.49
C GLN A 95 -5.41 -14.22 -28.97
N ASP A 96 -5.12 -15.38 -28.36
CA ASP A 96 -4.87 -15.47 -26.92
C ASP A 96 -3.62 -14.66 -26.52
N ARG A 97 -2.58 -14.65 -27.37
CA ARG A 97 -1.37 -13.84 -27.17
C ARG A 97 -1.69 -12.35 -27.15
N LEU A 98 -2.43 -11.86 -28.15
CA LEU A 98 -2.84 -10.46 -28.25
C LEU A 98 -3.73 -10.06 -27.07
N ALA A 99 -4.73 -10.87 -26.73
CA ALA A 99 -5.64 -10.59 -25.61
C ALA A 99 -4.90 -10.46 -24.27
N ARG A 100 -3.87 -11.28 -24.01
CA ARG A 100 -3.05 -11.16 -22.79
C ARG A 100 -2.23 -9.88 -22.77
N MET A 101 -1.61 -9.54 -23.91
CA MET A 101 -0.82 -8.32 -24.04
C MET A 101 -1.71 -7.08 -23.81
N ASP A 102 -2.90 -7.05 -24.39
CA ASP A 102 -3.85 -5.94 -24.24
C ASP A 102 -4.35 -5.82 -22.79
N ALA A 103 -4.67 -6.94 -22.13
CA ALA A 103 -5.09 -6.95 -20.74
C ALA A 103 -3.99 -6.45 -19.79
N ASP A 104 -2.73 -6.83 -20.02
CA ASP A 104 -1.60 -6.35 -19.23
C ASP A 104 -1.33 -4.86 -19.46
N TYR A 105 -1.48 -4.40 -20.70
CA TYR A 105 -1.37 -2.98 -21.03
C TYR A 105 -2.46 -2.14 -20.33
N GLN A 106 -3.71 -2.56 -20.40
CA GLN A 106 -4.83 -1.88 -19.73
C GLN A 106 -4.61 -1.78 -18.21
N LYS A 107 -4.21 -2.88 -17.56
CA LYS A 107 -3.89 -2.87 -16.12
C LYS A 107 -2.77 -1.88 -15.78
N ARG A 108 -1.70 -1.84 -16.57
CA ARG A 108 -0.59 -0.89 -16.35
C ARG A 108 -1.05 0.56 -16.51
N GLN A 109 -1.88 0.83 -17.51
CA GLN A 109 -2.43 2.16 -17.75
C GLN A 109 -3.34 2.60 -16.59
N GLU A 110 -4.27 1.76 -16.17
CA GLU A 110 -5.17 2.04 -15.04
C GLU A 110 -4.40 2.32 -13.74
N LEU A 111 -3.38 1.51 -13.43
CA LEU A 111 -2.52 1.72 -12.26
C LEU A 111 -1.72 3.02 -12.37
N ALA A 112 -1.16 3.33 -13.54
CA ALA A 112 -0.40 4.55 -13.75
C ALA A 112 -1.30 5.80 -13.59
N GLU A 113 -2.51 5.76 -14.15
CA GLU A 113 -3.49 6.84 -14.02
C GLU A 113 -3.97 7.01 -12.57
N PHE A 114 -4.25 5.90 -11.89
CA PHE A 114 -4.65 5.92 -10.48
C PHE A 114 -3.55 6.54 -9.60
N ASN A 115 -2.30 6.13 -9.80
CA ASN A 115 -1.17 6.65 -9.05
C ASN A 115 -0.96 8.14 -9.31
N LYS A 116 -1.02 8.59 -10.58
CA LYS A 116 -0.95 10.02 -10.93
C LYS A 116 -2.02 10.84 -10.18
N LYS A 117 -3.29 10.42 -10.24
CA LYS A 117 -4.40 11.09 -9.54
C LYS A 117 -4.25 11.07 -8.02
N ARG A 118 -3.68 9.99 -7.47
CA ARG A 118 -3.40 9.89 -6.02
C ARG A 118 -2.28 10.84 -5.62
N ASP A 119 -1.20 10.89 -6.38
CA ASP A 119 -0.05 11.75 -6.13
C ASP A 119 -0.41 13.23 -6.29
N GLU A 120 -1.24 13.60 -7.26
CA GLU A 120 -1.76 14.96 -7.43
C GLU A 120 -2.55 15.42 -6.19
N ARG A 121 -3.46 14.58 -5.66
CA ARG A 121 -4.20 14.90 -4.44
C ARG A 121 -3.30 15.03 -3.21
N VAL A 122 -2.30 14.16 -3.10
CA VAL A 122 -1.31 14.24 -2.01
C VAL A 122 -0.48 15.52 -2.13
N LYS A 123 0.04 15.84 -3.32
CA LYS A 123 0.78 17.07 -3.59
C LYS A 123 -0.04 18.32 -3.27
N ALA A 124 -1.31 18.38 -3.66
CA ALA A 124 -2.19 19.50 -3.34
C ALA A 124 -2.38 19.68 -1.82
N ALA A 125 -2.53 18.59 -1.08
CA ALA A 125 -2.60 18.62 0.38
C ALA A 125 -1.27 19.05 1.02
N GLU A 126 -0.14 18.56 0.49
CA GLU A 126 1.21 18.95 0.91
C GLU A 126 1.47 20.43 0.65
N GLU A 127 1.07 20.98 -0.49
CA GLU A 127 1.19 22.39 -0.81
C GLU A 127 0.36 23.27 0.14
N ARG A 128 -0.89 22.89 0.42
CA ARG A 128 -1.75 23.60 1.39
C ARG A 128 -1.14 23.57 2.79
N THR A 129 -0.66 22.41 3.23
CA THR A 129 -0.03 22.26 4.56
C THR A 129 1.33 22.95 4.65
N ALA A 130 2.13 22.98 3.58
CA ALA A 130 3.40 23.67 3.50
C ALA A 130 3.22 25.20 3.59
N LYS A 131 2.27 25.77 2.82
CA LYS A 131 1.91 27.20 2.92
C LYS A 131 1.52 27.57 4.35
N ASN A 132 0.66 26.78 4.98
CA ASN A 132 0.24 27.00 6.37
C ASN A 132 1.38 26.83 7.38
N ARG A 133 2.28 25.85 7.16
CA ARG A 133 3.48 25.64 7.97
C ARG A 133 4.44 26.83 7.87
N LEU A 134 4.67 27.37 6.68
CA LEU A 134 5.50 28.56 6.46
C LEU A 134 4.92 29.80 7.15
N LYS A 135 3.59 30.04 7.02
CA LYS A 135 2.89 31.12 7.75
C LYS A 135 3.11 30.99 9.27
N ARG A 136 2.96 29.79 9.83
CA ARG A 136 3.19 29.51 11.26
C ARG A 136 4.65 29.72 11.67
N GLN A 137 5.61 29.31 10.84
CA GLN A 137 7.04 29.52 11.11
C GLN A 137 7.40 31.01 11.12
N LYS A 138 6.92 31.80 10.15
CA LYS A 138 7.14 33.27 10.10
C LYS A 138 6.55 33.95 11.35
N LYS A 139 5.34 33.56 11.79
CA LYS A 139 4.73 34.07 13.04
C LYS A 139 5.55 33.69 14.27
N LYS A 140 6.05 32.45 14.35
CA LYS A 140 6.95 32.01 15.44
C LYS A 140 8.26 32.79 15.46
N GLN A 141 8.89 33.02 14.30
CA GLN A 141 10.12 33.82 14.19
C GLN A 141 9.89 35.27 14.63
N ARG A 142 8.82 35.92 14.17
CA ARG A 142 8.44 37.28 14.62
C ARG A 142 8.24 37.36 16.13
N LYS A 143 7.57 36.37 16.74
CA LYS A 143 7.40 36.31 18.21
C LYS A 143 8.73 36.12 18.95
N LYS A 144 9.63 35.27 18.43
CA LYS A 144 10.98 35.10 19.01
C LYS A 144 11.78 36.40 18.97
N VAL A 145 11.77 37.11 17.83
CA VAL A 145 12.45 38.41 17.67
C VAL A 145 11.88 39.48 18.62
N LYS A 146 10.54 39.54 18.78
CA LYS A 146 9.92 40.45 19.76
C LYS A 146 10.34 40.11 21.19
N LYS A 147 10.34 38.82 21.58
CA LYS A 147 10.78 38.39 22.91
C LYS A 147 12.27 38.64 23.16
N SER A 148 13.13 38.45 22.17
CA SER A 148 14.56 38.76 22.30
C SER A 148 14.82 40.26 22.37
N LYS A 149 14.08 41.10 21.64
CA LYS A 149 14.17 42.58 21.78
C LYS A 149 13.78 43.05 23.18
N LEU A 150 12.70 42.52 23.75
CA LEU A 150 12.26 42.86 25.11
C LEU A 150 13.25 42.41 26.20
N ASN A 151 14.02 41.35 25.95
CA ASN A 151 15.02 40.85 26.89
C ASN A 151 16.41 41.47 26.70
N ALA A 152 16.68 42.18 25.58
CA ALA A 152 18.01 42.65 25.21
C ALA A 152 18.24 44.16 25.38
N GLY A 153 17.24 44.94 25.82
CA GLY A 153 17.46 46.36 26.09
C GLY A 153 16.19 47.06 26.55
N GLY A 154 16.13 47.40 27.83
CA GLY A 154 15.33 48.54 28.27
C GLY A 154 16.11 49.79 27.94
N GLU A 155 15.67 50.54 26.93
CA GLU A 155 15.73 52.00 26.86
C GLU A 155 15.15 52.47 25.50
N GLU A 156 13.98 53.09 25.63
CA GLU A 156 13.46 54.28 24.94
C GLU A 156 13.02 54.29 23.46
N HIS A 157 11.88 54.99 23.32
CA HIS A 157 11.34 55.74 22.19
C HIS A 157 10.47 55.08 21.09
N GLN A 158 9.20 55.52 21.16
CA GLN A 158 8.15 55.63 20.14
C GLN A 158 8.67 55.63 18.69
N THR A 159 8.08 54.77 17.85
CA THR A 159 7.67 55.15 16.49
C THR A 159 6.44 54.33 16.10
N GLU A 160 5.40 55.09 15.78
CA GLU A 160 4.14 54.74 15.17
C GLU A 160 4.29 53.87 13.91
N ALA A 161 3.19 53.20 13.53
CA ALA A 161 3.00 52.33 12.35
C ALA A 161 3.09 50.81 12.61
N ALA A 162 2.31 50.33 13.58
CA ALA A 162 1.73 48.98 13.46
C ALA A 162 0.53 49.08 12.49
N SER A 163 0.82 49.08 11.19
CA SER A 163 -0.17 48.83 10.14
C SER A 163 -0.74 47.43 10.36
N ASP A 164 -1.91 47.41 10.96
CA ASP A 164 -2.81 46.28 11.10
C ASP A 164 -3.54 46.11 9.76
N ASP A 165 -2.79 45.71 8.73
CA ASP A 165 -3.36 45.20 7.48
C ASP A 165 -3.62 43.71 7.68
N ASP A 166 -4.68 43.42 8.44
CA ASP A 166 -5.32 42.11 8.48
C ASP A 166 -6.15 41.99 7.19
N GLY A 167 -5.44 41.84 6.08
CA GLY A 167 -5.98 41.46 4.79
C GLY A 167 -6.38 40.00 4.83
N ASP A 168 -7.45 39.73 5.58
CA ASP A 168 -8.26 38.53 5.50
C ASP A 168 -8.96 38.53 4.13
N SER A 169 -8.33 37.84 3.18
CA SER A 169 -8.98 37.48 1.92
C SER A 169 -8.88 35.98 1.77
N ASP A 170 -9.72 35.29 2.55
CA ASP A 170 -10.24 33.98 2.17
C ASP A 170 -11.07 34.18 0.89
N ASN A 171 -10.38 34.17 -0.25
CA ASN A 171 -11.02 33.86 -1.52
C ASN A 171 -10.88 32.35 -1.74
N ASP A 172 -11.78 31.59 -1.08
CA ASP A 172 -12.10 30.22 -1.47
C ASP A 172 -12.81 30.28 -2.83
N GLU A 173 -12.04 30.41 -3.91
CA GLU A 173 -12.56 30.14 -5.25
C GLU A 173 -12.79 28.63 -5.38
N GLU A 174 -14.08 28.28 -5.26
CA GLU A 174 -14.82 27.45 -6.22
C GLU A 174 -14.02 26.25 -6.75
N ALA A 175 -14.09 25.14 -6.00
CA ALA A 175 -13.95 23.82 -6.60
C ALA A 175 -15.22 23.56 -7.44
N GLU A 176 -15.18 23.97 -8.70
CA GLU A 176 -16.21 23.68 -9.69
C GLU A 176 -16.40 22.16 -9.85
N VAL A 177 -17.66 21.79 -9.98
CA VAL A 177 -18.24 20.43 -10.04
C VAL A 177 -17.87 19.69 -11.31
#